data_AF-A0A947A0W5-F1
#
_entry.id   AF-A0A947A0W5-F1
#
_cell.length_a   1.000
_cell.length_b   1.000
_cell.length_c   1.000
_cell.angle_alpha   90.00
_cell.angle_beta   90.00
_cell.angle_gamma   90.00
#
_symmetry.space_group_name_H-M   'P 1'
#
loop_
_entity.id
_entity.type
_entity.pdbx_description
1 polymer ?
#
loop_
_entity_poly.entity_id
_entity_poly.type
_entity_poly.pdbx_seq_one_letter_code
_entity_poly.pdbx_strand_id
1 'polypeptide(L)'
;KHGFERPRPCRQEGVMEYARYVAERCGRFGYFSAHAANSTGVAVFLSLLFKKHYPKLFVFLLFWAIIVSYSRIYLGVHYPGDVITGMFIGAIFGYLFHLFRKYLTEKLLKKDLSQA
;
A
#
# COMPACT_ATOMS: atom_id res chain seq x y z
N LYS A 1 -13.51 -2.82 1.99
CA LYS A 1 -14.11 -2.80 0.64
C LYS A 1 -15.64 -2.85 0.68
N HIS A 2 -16.25 -3.77 1.44
CA HIS A 2 -17.72 -3.89 1.56
C HIS A 2 -18.39 -2.85 2.48
N GLY A 3 -17.63 -2.11 3.29
CA GLY A 3 -18.24 -1.06 4.12
C GLY A 3 -18.55 0.24 3.37
N PHE A 4 -17.77 0.57 2.33
CA PHE A 4 -17.94 1.82 1.57
C PHE A 4 -18.66 1.61 0.23
N GLU A 5 -18.66 0.38 -0.28
CA GLU A 5 -19.37 -0.07 -1.49
C GLU A 5 -19.20 0.82 -2.73
N ARG A 6 -18.09 1.57 -2.81
CA ARG A 6 -17.81 2.43 -3.95
C ARG A 6 -17.65 1.58 -5.23
N PRO A 7 -18.46 1.80 -6.28
CA PRO A 7 -18.31 1.09 -7.54
C PRO A 7 -16.96 1.39 -8.19
N ARG A 8 -16.45 0.48 -9.01
CA ARG A 8 -15.22 0.71 -9.79
C ARG A 8 -15.49 1.62 -10.99
N PRO A 9 -14.46 2.30 -11.53
CA PRO A 9 -14.62 3.11 -12.75
C PRO A 9 -15.30 2.34 -13.89
N CYS A 10 -14.93 1.07 -14.10
CA CYS A 10 -15.53 0.18 -15.10
C CYS A 10 -17.00 -0.19 -14.88
N ARG A 11 -17.61 0.15 -13.75
CA ARG A 11 -19.05 -0.02 -13.46
C ARG A 11 -19.83 1.29 -13.53
N GLN A 12 -19.15 2.42 -13.67
CA GLN A 12 -19.79 3.74 -13.71
C GLN A 12 -19.93 4.16 -15.18
N GLU A 13 -21.16 4.38 -15.62
CA GLU A 13 -21.44 4.89 -16.97
C GLU A 13 -20.74 6.24 -17.21
N GLY A 14 -20.30 6.48 -18.44
CA GLY A 14 -19.57 7.69 -18.85
C GLY A 14 -18.12 7.82 -18.35
N VAL A 15 -17.70 7.08 -17.31
CA VAL A 15 -16.33 7.21 -16.77
C VAL A 15 -15.28 6.61 -17.71
N MET A 16 -15.62 5.52 -18.40
CA MET A 16 -14.67 4.87 -19.30
C MET A 16 -14.43 5.62 -20.61
N GLU A 17 -15.18 6.69 -20.89
CA GLU A 17 -14.88 7.60 -22.00
C GLU A 17 -13.62 8.44 -21.72
N TYR A 18 -13.34 8.69 -20.44
CA TYR A 18 -12.19 9.49 -19.98
C TYR A 18 -11.04 8.65 -19.42
N ALA A 19 -11.19 7.33 -19.37
CA ALA A 19 -10.24 6.42 -18.77
C ALA A 19 -10.00 5.19 -19.66
N ARG A 20 -8.83 4.56 -19.53
CA ARG A 20 -8.50 3.36 -20.29
C ARG A 20 -8.81 2.11 -19.47
N TYR A 21 -9.80 1.31 -19.87
CA TYR A 21 -10.04 0.01 -19.25
C TYR A 21 -9.26 -1.07 -19.99
N VAL A 22 -8.28 -1.67 -19.33
CA VAL A 22 -7.41 -2.71 -19.95
C VAL A 22 -7.48 -4.03 -19.16
N ALA A 23 -8.22 -4.07 -18.05
CA ALA A 23 -8.28 -5.25 -17.21
C ALA A 23 -9.28 -6.29 -17.76
N GLU A 24 -8.93 -7.57 -17.67
CA GLU A 24 -9.82 -8.67 -18.10
C GLU A 24 -11.12 -8.73 -17.30
N ARG A 25 -11.10 -8.33 -16.02
CA ARG A 25 -12.24 -8.49 -15.10
C ARG A 25 -12.49 -7.24 -14.27
N CYS A 26 -13.75 -6.82 -14.26
CA CYS A 26 -14.22 -5.66 -13.48
C CYS A 26 -14.89 -6.14 -12.19
N GLY A 27 -14.19 -5.99 -11.06
CA GLY A 27 -14.74 -6.25 -9.73
C GLY A 27 -15.87 -5.28 -9.36
N ARG A 28 -16.70 -5.63 -8.36
CA ARG A 28 -17.82 -4.78 -7.91
C ARG A 28 -17.35 -3.50 -7.20
N PHE A 29 -16.58 -3.65 -6.13
CA PHE A 29 -16.14 -2.51 -5.30
C PHE A 29 -14.63 -2.25 -5.39
N GLY A 30 -14.28 -0.95 -5.40
CA GLY A 30 -12.91 -0.45 -5.60
C GLY A 30 -12.24 0.14 -4.36
N TYR A 31 -12.99 0.68 -3.40
CA TYR A 31 -12.41 1.49 -2.32
C TYR A 31 -11.94 0.68 -1.10
N PHE A 32 -10.77 0.94 -0.52
CA PHE A 32 -9.61 1.65 -1.09
C PHE A 32 -8.72 0.69 -1.91
N SER A 33 -7.75 1.23 -2.65
CA SER A 33 -6.86 0.42 -3.49
C SER A 33 -5.92 -0.43 -2.63
N ALA A 34 -6.15 -1.75 -2.64
CA ALA A 34 -5.29 -2.71 -1.94
C ALA A 34 -3.88 -2.79 -2.54
N HIS A 35 -3.73 -2.62 -3.86
CA HIS A 35 -2.40 -2.60 -4.48
C HIS A 35 -1.58 -1.40 -3.98
N ALA A 36 -2.20 -0.22 -3.88
CA ALA A 36 -1.55 0.98 -3.37
C ALA A 36 -1.21 0.87 -1.88
N ALA A 37 -2.11 0.29 -1.08
CA ALA A 37 -1.87 0.06 0.34
C ALA A 37 -0.74 -0.94 0.59
N ASN A 38 -0.75 -2.08 -0.11
CA ASN A 38 0.27 -3.12 0.07
C ASN A 38 1.64 -2.64 -0.39
N SER A 39 1.76 -2.03 -1.58
CA SER A 39 3.05 -1.55 -2.08
C SER A 39 3.63 -0.45 -1.18
N THR A 40 2.80 0.49 -0.72
CA THR A 40 3.24 1.56 0.19
C THR A 40 3.62 1.02 1.57
N GLY A 41 2.85 0.06 2.10
CA GLY A 41 3.17 -0.59 3.38
C GLY A 41 4.49 -1.34 3.35
N VAL A 42 4.75 -2.10 2.27
CA VAL A 42 6.05 -2.75 2.04
C VAL A 42 7.17 -1.71 1.92
N ALA A 43 6.95 -0.65 1.14
CA ALA A 43 7.93 0.40 0.96
C ALA A 43 8.33 1.05 2.29
N VAL A 44 7.35 1.44 3.11
CA VAL A 44 7.60 2.05 4.43
C VAL A 44 8.27 1.06 5.37
N PHE A 45 7.74 -0.15 5.51
CA PHE A 45 8.28 -1.15 6.43
C PHE A 45 9.74 -1.52 6.12
N LEU A 46 10.04 -1.88 4.88
CA LEU A 46 11.40 -2.28 4.47
C LEU A 46 12.38 -1.11 4.57
N SER A 47 11.95 0.10 4.24
CA SER A 47 12.79 1.29 4.36
C SER A 47 13.17 1.57 5.80
N LEU A 48 12.24 1.41 6.74
CA LEU A 48 12.51 1.56 8.17
C LEU A 48 13.37 0.40 8.71
N LEU A 49 13.13 -0.82 8.24
CA LEU A 49 13.89 -2.01 8.62
C LEU A 49 15.37 -1.88 8.25
N PHE A 50 15.66 -1.39 7.04
CA PHE A 50 17.02 -1.33 6.48
C PHE A 50 17.65 0.06 6.52
N LYS A 51 17.02 1.03 7.20
CA LYS A 51 17.44 2.45 7.24
C LYS A 51 18.93 2.64 7.55
N LYS A 52 19.50 1.81 8.45
CA LYS A 52 20.92 1.91 8.87
C LYS A 52 21.90 1.52 7.76
N HIS A 53 21.56 0.52 6.96
CA HIS A 53 22.46 -0.03 5.93
C HIS A 53 22.18 0.57 4.54
N TYR A 54 20.93 0.94 4.27
CA TYR A 54 20.48 1.40 2.95
C TYR A 54 19.57 2.64 3.08
N PRO A 55 20.11 3.82 3.45
CA PRO A 55 19.30 5.02 3.69
C PRO A 55 18.55 5.53 2.45
N LYS A 56 19.06 5.24 1.24
CA LYS A 56 18.43 5.62 -0.04
C LYS A 56 17.33 4.65 -0.48
N LEU A 57 17.15 3.51 0.19
CA LEU A 57 16.15 2.50 -0.16
C LEU A 57 14.73 3.07 -0.13
N PHE A 58 14.46 4.03 0.75
CA PHE A 58 13.17 4.70 0.83
C PHE A 58 12.76 5.37 -0.48
N VAL A 59 13.67 6.11 -1.11
CA VAL A 59 13.37 6.82 -2.37
C VAL A 59 13.03 5.82 -3.47
N PHE A 60 13.82 4.74 -3.57
CA PHE A 60 13.60 3.69 -4.57
C PHE A 60 12.26 2.97 -4.35
N LEU A 61 11.97 2.54 -3.12
CA LEU A 61 10.73 1.82 -2.81
C LEU A 61 9.50 2.72 -2.89
N LEU A 62 9.63 4.00 -2.55
CA LEU A 62 8.56 4.98 -2.71
C LEU A 62 8.25 5.19 -4.20
N PHE A 63 9.28 5.35 -5.05
CA PHE A 63 9.10 5.47 -6.49
C PHE A 63 8.43 4.22 -7.08
N TRP A 64 8.88 3.03 -6.68
CA TRP A 64 8.23 1.77 -7.05
C TRP A 64 6.76 1.72 -6.60
N ALA A 65 6.47 2.09 -5.35
CA ALA A 65 5.11 2.09 -4.82
C ALA A 65 4.20 3.08 -5.57
N ILE A 66 4.73 4.24 -5.99
CA ILE A 66 4.03 5.21 -6.83
C ILE A 66 3.72 4.62 -8.20
N ILE A 67 4.68 3.96 -8.86
CA ILE A 67 4.44 3.30 -10.16
C ILE A 67 3.36 2.23 -10.05
N VAL A 68 3.44 1.35 -9.05
CA VAL A 68 2.44 0.31 -8.79
C VAL A 68 1.07 0.94 -8.55
N SER A 69 1.01 2.02 -7.78
CA SER A 69 -0.22 2.76 -7.48
C SER A 69 -0.82 3.40 -8.73
N TYR A 70 0.02 4.07 -9.54
CA TYR A 70 -0.37 4.70 -10.80
C TYR A 70 -0.90 3.68 -11.80
N SER A 71 -0.31 2.48 -11.87
CA SER A 71 -0.79 1.42 -12.77
C SER A 71 -2.27 1.12 -12.56
N ARG A 72 -2.81 1.32 -11.35
CA ARG A 72 -4.23 1.06 -11.04
C ARG A 72 -5.16 2.13 -11.58
N ILE A 73 -4.67 3.37 -11.67
CA ILE A 73 -5.38 4.47 -12.33
C ILE A 73 -5.32 4.26 -13.83
N TYR A 74 -4.12 3.96 -14.36
CA TYR A 74 -3.88 3.74 -15.79
C TYR A 74 -4.75 2.61 -16.37
N LEU A 75 -4.92 1.51 -15.62
CA LEU A 75 -5.75 0.38 -16.03
C LEU A 75 -7.27 0.65 -15.88
N GLY A 76 -7.67 1.80 -15.35
CA GLY A 76 -9.08 2.16 -15.18
C GLY A 76 -9.81 1.35 -14.11
N VAL A 77 -9.09 0.78 -13.14
CA VAL A 77 -9.64 -0.16 -12.14
C VAL A 77 -9.85 0.47 -10.76
N HIS A 78 -9.29 1.65 -10.53
CA HIS A 78 -9.41 2.44 -9.30
C HIS A 78 -9.38 3.94 -9.63
N TYR A 79 -10.11 4.72 -8.83
CA TYR A 79 -10.05 6.18 -8.91
C TYR A 79 -8.79 6.72 -8.21
N PRO A 80 -8.32 7.94 -8.56
CA PRO A 80 -7.19 8.58 -7.88
C PRO A 80 -7.38 8.65 -6.35
N GLY A 81 -8.58 8.96 -5.88
CA GLY A 81 -8.90 8.97 -4.45
C GLY A 81 -8.75 7.60 -3.76
N ASP A 82 -9.11 6.49 -4.45
CA ASP A 82 -8.93 5.14 -3.88
C ASP A 82 -7.45 4.83 -3.65
N VAL A 83 -6.61 5.33 -4.55
CA VAL A 83 -5.16 5.15 -4.54
C VAL A 83 -4.53 5.99 -3.44
N ILE A 84 -4.90 7.27 -3.32
CA ILE A 84 -4.39 8.16 -2.27
C ILE A 84 -4.73 7.61 -0.88
N THR A 85 -6.00 7.22 -0.64
CA THR A 85 -6.38 6.58 0.62
C THR A 85 -5.61 5.28 0.84
N GLY A 86 -5.44 4.47 -0.21
CA GLY A 86 -4.68 3.23 -0.13
C GLY A 86 -3.23 3.48 0.32
N MET A 87 -2.54 4.42 -0.31
CA MET A 87 -1.17 4.79 0.07
C MET A 87 -1.09 5.27 1.51
N PHE A 88 -2.02 6.12 1.95
CA PHE A 88 -2.07 6.61 3.33
C PHE A 88 -2.24 5.47 4.34
N ILE A 89 -3.19 4.56 4.10
CA ILE A 89 -3.41 3.38 4.94
C ILE A 89 -2.18 2.48 4.94
N GLY A 90 -1.60 2.23 3.77
CA GLY A 90 -0.37 1.46 3.62
C GLY A 90 0.78 2.03 4.46
N ALA A 91 0.99 3.36 4.42
CA ALA A 91 2.02 4.01 5.20
C ALA A 91 1.82 3.85 6.71
N ILE A 92 0.58 4.01 7.20
CA ILE A 92 0.24 3.79 8.60
C ILE A 92 0.56 2.35 9.01
N PHE A 93 0.06 1.35 8.28
CA PHE A 93 0.30 -0.05 8.63
C PHE A 93 1.76 -0.45 8.51
N GLY A 94 2.49 0.03 7.49
CA GLY A 94 3.92 -0.20 7.36
C GLY A 94 4.72 0.34 8.55
N TYR A 95 4.34 1.51 9.06
CA TYR A 95 4.95 2.08 10.26
C TYR A 95 4.56 1.32 11.53
N LEU A 96 3.28 0.97 11.70
CA LEU A 96 2.82 0.16 12.84
C LEU A 96 3.50 -1.21 12.89
N PHE A 97 3.71 -1.87 11.75
CA PHE A 97 4.46 -3.13 11.70
C PHE A 97 5.91 -2.95 12.10
N HIS A 98 6.54 -1.83 11.73
CA HIS A 98 7.90 -1.52 12.20
C HIS A 98 7.94 -1.34 13.73
N LEU A 99 6.96 -0.64 14.31
CA LEU A 99 6.86 -0.49 15.77
C LEU A 99 6.60 -1.84 16.46
N PHE A 100 5.68 -2.64 15.94
CA PHE A 100 5.38 -3.97 16.46
C PHE A 100 6.62 -4.88 16.43
N ARG A 101 7.38 -4.84 15.32
CA ARG A 101 8.67 -5.53 15.23
C ARG A 101 9.62 -5.07 16.32
N LYS A 102 9.81 -3.75 16.50
CA LYS A 102 10.70 -3.21 17.54
C LYS A 102 10.28 -3.68 18.94
N TYR A 103 8.99 -3.64 19.25
CA TYR A 103 8.43 -4.14 20.51
C TYR A 103 8.72 -5.64 20.71
N LEU A 104 8.48 -6.47 19.70
CA LEU A 104 8.77 -7.91 19.75
C LEU A 104 10.26 -8.19 19.95
N THR A 105 11.13 -7.50 19.20
CA THR A 105 12.58 -7.64 19.30
C THR A 105 13.06 -7.28 20.71
N GLU A 106 12.59 -6.18 21.28
CA GLU A 106 12.97 -5.78 22.65
C GLU A 106 12.46 -6.77 23.71
N LYS A 107 11.24 -7.30 23.55
CA LYS A 107 10.65 -8.18 24.56
C LYS A 107 11.14 -9.62 24.48
N LEU A 108 11.42 -10.14 23.28
CA LEU A 108 11.87 -11.51 23.07
C LEU A 108 13.39 -11.62 23.21
N LEU A 109 14.16 -10.82 22.47
CA LEU A 109 15.62 -10.97 22.46
C LEU A 109 16.29 -10.46 23.74
N LYS A 110 15.81 -9.36 24.35
CA LYS A 110 16.41 -8.91 25.61
C LYS A 110 16.06 -9.80 26.78
N LYS A 111 14.90 -10.48 26.73
CA LYS A 111 14.51 -11.43 27.78
C LYS A 111 15.43 -12.65 27.77
N ASP A 112 15.75 -13.19 26.60
CA ASP A 112 16.70 -14.30 26.47
C ASP A 112 18.12 -13.89 26.92
N LEU A 113 18.59 -12.69 26.56
CA LEU A 113 19.89 -12.16 26.99
C LEU A 113 19.97 -11.82 28.50
N SER A 114 18.84 -11.54 29.16
CA SER A 114 18.82 -11.32 30.62
C SER A 114 18.71 -12.61 31.43
N GLN A 115 18.43 -13.75 30.77
CA GLN A 115 18.29 -15.07 31.40
C GLN A 115 19.48 -16.00 31.11
N ALA A 116 20.43 -15.57 30.27
CA ALA A 116 21.71 -16.24 30.01
C ALA A 116 22.83 -15.56 30.80
#